data_AF-Q5DH13-F1
#
_entry.id   AF-Q5DH13-F1
#
_cell.length_a   1.000
_cell.length_b   1.000
_cell.length_c   1.000
_cell.angle_alpha   90.00
_cell.angle_beta   90.00
_cell.angle_gamma   90.00
#
_symmetry.space_group_name_H-M   'P 1'
#
loop_
_entity.id
_entity.type
_entity.pdbx_description
1 polymer ?
#
loop_
_entity_poly.entity_id
_entity_poly.type
_entity_poly.pdbx_seq_one_letter_code
_entity_poly.pdbx_strand_id
1 'polypeptide(L)'
;MFHKLNCHALKSASESKAKHFPKLWLDLSELNYSPAQYNLGVWYEIQASKCLFSHDNLKRYYTRQASYWYNCAVQIDSHPLAAYNLACLILNSEESTIFSDSSSDKSSTLSVTQLMKLAADGNVKQAKKYLSEQCITDA
;
A
#
# COMPACT_ATOMS: atom_id res chain seq x y z
N MET A 1 10.28 -11.20 -0.13
CA MET A 1 11.26 -11.45 0.94
C MET A 1 11.02 -10.40 2.01
N PHE A 2 10.47 -10.76 3.18
CA PHE A 2 10.14 -9.79 4.23
C PHE A 2 11.43 -9.21 4.85
N HIS A 3 11.42 -7.92 5.19
CA HIS A 3 12.53 -7.25 5.88
C HIS A 3 12.84 -7.98 7.20
N LYS A 4 14.12 -8.09 7.60
CA LYS A 4 14.57 -8.87 8.79
C LYS A 4 13.83 -8.54 10.10
N LEU A 5 13.27 -7.34 10.23
CA LEU A 5 12.43 -6.91 11.36
C LEU A 5 11.08 -7.65 11.43
N ASN A 6 10.53 -8.08 10.29
CA ASN A 6 9.24 -8.76 10.22
C ASN A 6 9.32 -10.22 10.70
N CYS A 7 10.48 -10.88 10.57
CA CYS A 7 10.66 -12.28 10.98
C CYS A 7 10.58 -12.47 12.51
N HIS A 8 11.01 -11.47 13.28
CA HIS A 8 10.94 -11.52 14.74
C HIS A 8 9.53 -11.24 15.26
N ALA A 9 8.81 -10.26 14.68
CA ALA A 9 7.43 -9.95 15.04
C ALA A 9 6.46 -11.11 14.75
N LEU A 10 6.69 -11.87 13.67
CA LEU A 10 5.92 -13.06 13.32
C LEU A 10 6.18 -14.25 14.26
N LYS A 11 7.42 -14.43 14.76
CA LYS A 11 7.74 -15.51 15.70
C LYS A 11 7.12 -15.29 17.08
N SER A 12 7.04 -14.04 17.56
CA SER A 12 6.41 -13.71 18.85
C SER A 12 4.88 -13.77 18.83
N ALA A 13 4.25 -13.77 17.65
CA ALA A 13 2.80 -13.84 17.50
C ALA A 13 2.23 -15.27 17.50
N SER A 14 3.07 -16.29 17.72
CA SER A 14 2.66 -17.70 17.68
C SER A 14 1.90 -18.19 18.92
N GLU A 15 1.63 -17.31 19.89
CA GLU A 15 0.82 -17.65 21.05
C GLU A 15 -0.31 -16.63 21.23
N SER A 16 -1.49 -17.06 20.77
CA SER A 16 -2.83 -16.46 20.93
C SER A 16 -3.41 -15.68 19.74
N LYS A 17 -4.66 -16.06 19.45
CA LYS A 17 -5.70 -15.56 18.53
C LYS A 17 -5.84 -14.02 18.40
N ALA A 18 -4.82 -13.29 17.98
CA ALA A 18 -4.96 -11.86 17.71
C ALA A 18 -5.22 -11.59 16.22
N LYS A 19 -6.45 -11.18 15.89
CA LYS A 19 -6.81 -10.49 14.63
C LYS A 19 -6.26 -9.05 14.61
N HIS A 20 -5.05 -8.83 15.13
CA HIS A 20 -4.45 -7.51 15.27
C HIS A 20 -3.06 -7.52 14.65
N PHE A 21 -2.69 -6.43 13.97
CA PHE A 21 -1.31 -6.18 13.59
C PHE A 21 -0.47 -5.93 14.87
N PRO A 22 0.85 -6.17 14.85
CA PRO A 22 1.72 -5.82 15.97
C PRO A 22 1.58 -4.34 16.31
N LYS A 23 1.32 -4.00 17.59
CA LYS A 23 1.20 -2.61 18.06
C LYS A 23 2.39 -1.74 17.64
N LEU A 24 3.59 -2.32 17.65
CA LEU A 24 4.82 -1.68 17.21
C LEU A 24 4.73 -1.12 15.78
N TRP A 25 4.01 -1.78 14.87
CA TRP A 25 3.82 -1.24 13.52
C TRP A 25 2.99 0.04 13.56
N LEU A 26 1.93 0.10 14.37
CA LEU A 26 1.14 1.33 14.54
C LEU A 26 1.96 2.45 15.17
N ASP A 27 2.63 2.18 16.29
CA ASP A 27 3.45 3.18 16.99
C ASP A 27 4.53 3.77 16.05
N LEU A 28 5.18 2.92 15.24
CA LEU A 28 6.17 3.39 14.24
C LEU A 28 5.52 4.10 13.05
N SER A 29 4.34 3.68 12.62
CA SER A 29 3.59 4.33 11.53
C SER A 29 3.14 5.74 11.91
N GLU A 30 2.76 5.96 13.16
CA GLU A 30 2.44 7.29 13.71
C GLU A 30 3.66 8.22 13.75
N LEU A 31 4.86 7.65 13.84
CA LEU A 31 6.13 8.37 13.70
C LEU A 31 6.57 8.54 12.23
N ASN A 32 5.68 8.31 11.26
CA ASN A 32 5.96 8.38 9.83
C ASN A 32 7.06 7.42 9.34
N TYR A 33 7.25 6.28 10.00
CA TYR A 33 8.17 5.26 9.51
C TYR A 33 7.53 4.48 8.35
N SER A 34 7.91 4.83 7.11
CA SER A 34 7.31 4.27 5.87
C SER A 34 7.28 2.73 5.81
N PRO A 35 8.29 1.97 6.30
CA PRO A 35 8.22 0.51 6.25
C PRO A 35 7.15 -0.06 7.19
N ALA A 36 6.87 0.61 8.31
CA ALA A 36 5.78 0.21 9.19
C ALA A 36 4.42 0.54 8.57
N GLN A 37 4.28 1.71 7.94
CA GLN A 37 3.07 2.09 7.19
C GLN A 37 2.80 1.10 6.06
N TYR A 38 3.83 0.72 5.29
CA TYR A 38 3.74 -0.35 4.30
C TYR A 38 3.26 -1.68 4.92
N ASN A 39 3.86 -2.11 6.03
CA ASN A 39 3.47 -3.35 6.71
C ASN A 39 2.01 -3.32 7.21
N LEU A 40 1.52 -2.18 7.70
CA LEU A 40 0.10 -2.00 8.05
C LEU A 40 -0.78 -2.15 6.81
N GLY A 41 -0.42 -1.50 5.70
CA GLY A 41 -1.12 -1.64 4.42
C GLY A 41 -1.27 -3.10 3.99
N VAL A 42 -0.16 -3.85 4.02
CA VAL A 42 -0.14 -5.29 3.69
C VAL A 42 -1.02 -6.09 4.64
N TRP A 43 -0.98 -5.81 5.94
CA TRP A 43 -1.80 -6.52 6.91
C TRP A 43 -3.29 -6.34 6.62
N TYR A 44 -3.72 -5.11 6.35
CA TYR A 44 -5.10 -4.79 6.04
C TYR A 44 -5.56 -5.42 4.71
N GLU A 45 -4.71 -5.41 3.69
CA GLU A 45 -4.99 -6.09 2.41
C GLU A 45 -5.17 -7.60 2.59
N ILE A 46 -4.34 -8.23 3.44
CA ILE A 46 -4.49 -9.65 3.80
C ILE A 46 -5.81 -9.90 4.54
N GLN A 47 -6.28 -8.99 5.39
CA GLN A 47 -7.59 -9.16 6.02
C GLN A 47 -8.73 -8.99 5.03
N ALA A 48 -8.63 -8.03 4.10
CA ALA A 48 -9.63 -7.80 3.05
C ALA A 48 -9.80 -9.06 2.16
N SER A 49 -8.69 -9.71 1.78
CA SER A 49 -8.73 -10.94 0.95
C SER A 49 -9.30 -12.16 1.68
N LYS A 50 -9.29 -12.18 3.02
CA LYS A 50 -9.90 -13.24 3.84
C LYS A 50 -11.39 -13.05 4.09
N CYS A 51 -11.96 -11.88 3.76
CA CYS A 51 -13.39 -11.64 3.91
C CYS A 51 -14.19 -12.51 2.95
N LEU A 52 -15.23 -13.18 3.48
CA LEU A 52 -16.24 -13.85 2.66
C LEU A 52 -17.04 -12.82 1.86
N PHE A 53 -17.63 -13.24 0.73
CA PHE A 53 -18.50 -12.41 -0.10
C PHE A 53 -19.70 -11.81 0.67
N SER A 54 -20.15 -12.45 1.75
CA SER A 54 -21.22 -11.93 2.62
C SER A 54 -20.78 -10.78 3.55
N HIS A 55 -19.49 -10.40 3.53
CA HIS A 55 -18.90 -9.40 4.42
C HIS A 55 -18.34 -8.19 3.66
N ASP A 56 -19.09 -7.70 2.66
CA ASP A 56 -18.67 -6.58 1.80
C ASP A 56 -18.27 -5.31 2.57
N ASN A 57 -19.01 -4.96 3.64
CA ASN A 57 -18.66 -3.78 4.45
C ASN A 57 -17.32 -3.93 5.16
N LEU A 58 -17.01 -5.13 5.66
CA LEU A 58 -15.74 -5.41 6.34
C LEU A 58 -14.59 -5.45 5.34
N LYS A 59 -14.81 -6.05 4.17
CA LYS A 59 -13.87 -6.05 3.06
C LYS A 59 -13.55 -4.61 2.63
N ARG A 60 -14.57 -3.78 2.39
CA ARG A 60 -14.41 -2.35 2.04
C ARG A 60 -13.63 -1.59 3.11
N TYR A 61 -13.92 -1.83 4.39
CA TYR A 61 -13.17 -1.21 5.50
C TYR A 61 -11.68 -1.57 5.43
N TYR A 62 -11.35 -2.86 5.33
CA TYR A 62 -9.96 -3.30 5.25
C TYR A 62 -9.26 -2.80 3.99
N THR A 63 -9.94 -2.79 2.84
CA THR A 63 -9.41 -2.21 1.60
C THR A 63 -9.09 -0.73 1.76
N ARG A 64 -9.99 0.08 2.35
CA ARG A 64 -9.75 1.51 2.61
C ARG A 64 -8.56 1.74 3.54
N GLN A 65 -8.43 0.93 4.59
CA GLN A 65 -7.29 1.00 5.50
C GLN A 65 -5.98 0.64 4.81
N ALA A 66 -5.97 -0.39 3.96
CA ALA A 66 -4.80 -0.73 3.16
C ALA A 66 -4.38 0.44 2.25
N SER A 67 -5.34 1.05 1.53
CA SER A 67 -5.07 2.22 0.68
C SER A 67 -4.50 3.38 1.47
N TYR A 68 -5.09 3.69 2.64
CA TYR A 68 -4.64 4.78 3.50
C TYR A 68 -3.17 4.61 3.89
N TRP A 69 -2.79 3.45 4.42
CA TRP A 69 -1.44 3.22 4.91
C TRP A 69 -0.41 3.15 3.78
N TYR A 70 -0.77 2.58 2.63
CA TYR A 70 0.10 2.66 1.45
C TYR A 70 0.27 4.09 0.97
N ASN A 71 -0.80 4.88 0.94
CA ASN A 71 -0.72 6.29 0.55
C ASN A 71 0.16 7.08 1.52
N CYS A 72 0.08 6.84 2.82
CA CYS A 72 0.99 7.44 3.80
C CYS A 72 2.45 7.09 3.47
N ALA A 73 2.77 5.81 3.26
CA ALA A 73 4.14 5.39 2.95
C ALA A 73 4.66 6.05 1.65
N VAL A 74 3.81 6.17 0.62
CA VAL A 74 4.14 6.88 -0.62
C VAL A 74 4.37 8.37 -0.39
N GLN A 75 3.55 9.01 0.44
CA GLN A 75 3.67 10.45 0.73
C GLN A 75 4.91 10.80 1.55
N ILE A 76 5.40 9.88 2.39
CA ILE A 76 6.58 10.12 3.22
C ILE A 76 7.88 10.02 2.43
N ASP A 77 8.10 8.94 1.69
CA ASP A 77 9.40 8.70 1.03
C ASP A 77 9.28 8.04 -0.35
N SER A 78 8.14 8.18 -1.02
CA SER A 78 7.86 7.52 -2.30
C SER A 78 8.01 6.00 -2.21
N HIS A 79 7.61 5.40 -1.07
CA HIS A 79 7.84 3.99 -0.78
C HIS A 79 7.43 3.08 -1.96
N PRO A 80 8.37 2.46 -2.67
CA PRO A 80 8.09 1.88 -3.99
C PRO A 80 7.15 0.68 -3.96
N LEU A 81 7.28 -0.17 -2.94
CA LEU A 81 6.39 -1.32 -2.76
C LEU A 81 4.98 -0.89 -2.36
N ALA A 82 4.85 0.22 -1.63
CA ALA A 82 3.55 0.77 -1.26
C ALA A 82 2.91 1.44 -2.47
N ALA A 83 3.69 2.12 -3.30
CA ALA A 83 3.22 2.70 -4.55
C ALA A 83 2.67 1.62 -5.49
N TYR A 84 3.40 0.51 -5.64
CA TYR A 84 2.95 -0.64 -6.43
C TYR A 84 1.65 -1.23 -5.89
N ASN A 85 1.60 -1.54 -4.58
CA ASN A 85 0.42 -2.15 -3.98
C ASN A 85 -0.79 -1.21 -4.02
N LEU A 86 -0.60 0.09 -3.84
CA LEU A 86 -1.65 1.09 -3.97
C LEU A 86 -2.20 1.15 -5.40
N ALA A 87 -1.33 1.12 -6.41
CA ALA A 87 -1.74 1.06 -7.82
C ALA A 87 -2.58 -0.18 -8.12
N CYS A 88 -2.14 -1.36 -7.65
CA CYS A 88 -2.89 -2.60 -7.80
C CYS A 88 -4.24 -2.55 -7.09
N LEU A 89 -4.31 -1.96 -5.90
CA LEU A 89 -5.55 -1.83 -5.16
C LEU A 89 -6.55 -0.93 -5.90
N ILE A 90 -6.10 0.20 -6.46
CA ILE A 90 -6.93 1.11 -7.27
C ILE A 90 -7.45 0.42 -8.54
N LEU A 91 -6.63 -0.41 -9.20
CA LEU A 91 -7.04 -1.16 -10.39
C LEU A 91 -8.06 -2.27 -10.08
N ASN A 92 -7.98 -2.85 -8.88
CA ASN A 92 -8.86 -3.93 -8.44
C ASN A 92 -10.17 -3.44 -7.80
N SER A 93 -10.27 -2.16 -7.46
CA SER A 93 -11.54 -1.56 -7.10
C SER A 93 -12.34 -1.30 -8.37
N GLU A 94 -13.49 -1.96 -8.53
CA GLU A 94 -14.49 -1.66 -9.58
C GLU A 94 -14.97 -0.19 -9.53
N GLU A 95 -14.70 0.50 -8.42
CA GLU A 95 -14.92 1.93 -8.26
C GLU A 95 -13.66 2.70 -8.64
N SER A 96 -13.57 3.10 -9.90
CA SER A 96 -12.65 4.13 -10.40
C SER A 96 -12.86 5.52 -9.74
N THR A 97 -13.75 5.64 -8.76
CA THR A 97 -14.23 6.89 -8.16
C THR A 97 -14.63 6.77 -6.67
N ILE A 98 -13.78 6.24 -5.78
CA ILE A 98 -13.93 6.49 -4.31
C ILE A 98 -13.02 7.62 -3.82
N PHE A 99 -12.05 8.08 -4.62
CA PHE A 99 -11.14 9.15 -4.16
C PHE A 99 -11.75 10.56 -4.23
N SER A 100 -13.05 10.68 -4.51
CA SER A 100 -13.79 11.94 -4.55
C SER A 100 -14.91 11.94 -3.53
N ASP A 101 -14.60 11.78 -2.24
CA ASP A 101 -15.49 12.29 -1.21
C ASP A 101 -14.70 13.19 -0.24
N SER A 102 -14.68 14.46 -0.65
CA SER A 102 -14.92 15.62 0.22
C SER A 102 -14.36 15.60 1.65
N SER A 103 -13.09 15.99 1.79
CA SER A 103 -12.74 16.99 2.79
C SER A 103 -11.51 17.76 2.35
N SER A 104 -11.60 19.07 2.47
CA SER A 104 -10.56 20.05 2.20
C SER A 104 -9.19 19.67 2.77
N ASP A 105 -8.36 19.06 1.93
CA ASP A 105 -6.93 19.33 1.87
C ASP A 105 -6.42 18.74 0.57
N LYS A 106 -5.53 19.48 -0.10
CA LYS A 106 -4.92 19.08 -1.37
C LYS A 106 -3.98 17.89 -1.15
N SER A 107 -4.51 16.73 -0.76
CA SER A 107 -3.82 15.45 -0.87
C SER A 107 -3.93 15.05 -2.33
N SER A 108 -2.92 15.42 -3.11
CA SER A 108 -2.80 15.08 -4.52
C SER A 108 -2.91 13.56 -4.70
N THR A 109 -4.10 13.06 -5.00
CA THR A 109 -4.31 11.63 -5.25
C THR A 109 -3.45 11.24 -6.44
N LEU A 110 -2.44 10.40 -6.21
CA LEU A 110 -1.57 9.94 -7.28
C LEU A 110 -2.33 8.99 -8.20
N SER A 111 -2.27 9.26 -9.51
CA SER A 111 -2.77 8.34 -10.52
C SER A 111 -2.01 7.00 -10.47
N VAL A 112 -2.65 5.93 -10.97
CA VAL A 112 -2.03 4.61 -11.14
C VAL A 112 -0.69 4.73 -11.89
N THR A 113 -0.63 5.54 -12.96
CA THR A 113 0.60 5.77 -13.73
C THR A 113 1.71 6.41 -12.88
N GLN A 114 1.38 7.38 -12.03
CA GLN A 114 2.35 8.01 -11.14
C GLN A 114 2.84 7.02 -10.07
N LEU A 115 1.93 6.25 -9.48
CA LEU A 115 2.27 5.22 -8.49
C LEU A 115 3.18 4.13 -9.09
N MET A 116 2.89 3.69 -10.31
CA MET A 116 3.73 2.71 -11.00
C MET A 116 5.11 3.26 -11.37
N LYS A 117 5.25 4.57 -11.62
CA LYS A 117 6.56 5.22 -11.78
C LYS A 117 7.35 5.23 -10.47
N LEU A 118 6.72 5.60 -9.36
CA LEU A 118 7.36 5.56 -8.03
C LEU A 118 7.75 4.14 -7.62
N ALA A 119 6.93 3.14 -7.96
CA ALA A 119 7.25 1.74 -7.74
C ALA A 119 8.51 1.29 -8.49
N ALA A 120 8.68 1.75 -9.73
CA ALA A 120 9.81 1.39 -10.57
C ALA A 120 11.15 1.91 -10.00
N ASP A 121 11.11 2.97 -9.20
CA ASP A 121 12.29 3.58 -8.57
C ASP A 121 12.84 2.76 -7.40
N GLY A 122 12.07 1.79 -6.88
CA GLY A 122 12.46 0.96 -5.74
C GLY A 122 13.47 -0.12 -5.98
N ASN A 123 13.75 -0.44 -7.25
CA ASN A 123 15.09 -0.74 -7.75
C ASN A 123 15.02 -1.17 -9.21
N VAL A 124 15.97 -0.87 -10.09
CA VAL A 124 16.93 0.24 -10.28
C VAL A 124 17.36 0.13 -11.75
N LYS A 125 17.47 -1.10 -12.28
CA LYS A 125 17.53 -1.34 -13.73
C LYS A 125 16.17 -1.18 -14.43
N GLN A 126 15.08 -1.32 -13.68
CA GLN A 126 13.77 -1.64 -14.24
C GLN A 126 12.92 -0.41 -14.52
N ALA A 127 12.97 0.62 -13.67
CA ALA A 127 12.57 1.97 -14.10
C ALA A 127 13.31 2.42 -15.35
N LYS A 128 14.60 2.06 -15.50
CA LYS A 128 15.44 2.49 -16.62
C LYS A 128 15.02 1.92 -17.98
N LYS A 129 14.23 0.85 -18.00
CA LYS A 129 13.59 0.32 -19.21
C LYS A 129 12.21 0.93 -19.43
N TYR A 130 11.43 1.14 -18.35
CA TYR A 130 10.12 1.80 -18.42
C TYR A 130 10.17 3.12 -19.22
N LEU A 131 11.33 3.77 -19.21
CA LEU A 131 11.60 5.02 -19.88
C LEU A 131 12.20 4.92 -21.30
N SER A 132 12.89 3.85 -21.67
CA SER A 132 13.48 3.78 -23.02
C SER A 132 12.44 3.50 -24.13
N GLU A 133 11.29 2.93 -23.78
CA GLU A 133 10.26 2.47 -24.73
C GLU A 133 9.14 3.49 -24.97
N GLN A 134 8.95 4.47 -24.06
CA GLN A 134 8.05 5.60 -24.33
C GLN A 134 8.65 6.60 -25.34
N CYS A 135 9.97 6.60 -25.57
CA CYS A 135 10.65 7.49 -26.52
C CYS A 135 10.68 7.00 -27.99
N ILE A 136 10.15 5.82 -28.31
CA ILE A 136 10.09 5.29 -29.70
C ILE A 136 8.70 5.48 -30.33
N THR A 137 7.66 5.61 -29.52
CA THR A 137 6.26 5.67 -29.97
C THR A 137 5.71 7.07 -30.21
N ASP A 138 6.49 8.13 -29.94
CA ASP A 138 6.12 9.52 -30.20
C ASP A 138 6.88 10.14 -31.40
N ALA A 139 7.43 9.31 -32.30
CA ALA A 139 8.13 9.71 -33.54
C ALA A 139 7.44 9.16 -34.81
#